data_AF-A0A6A5TGM0-F1
#
_entry.id   AF-A0A6A5TGM0-F1
#
_cell.length_a   1.000
_cell.length_b   1.000
_cell.length_c   1.000
_cell.angle_alpha   90.00
_cell.angle_beta   90.00
_cell.angle_gamma   90.00
#
_symmetry.space_group_name_H-M   'P 1'
#
loop_
_entity.id
_entity.type
_entity.pdbx_description
1 polymer ?
#
loop_
_entity_poly.entity_id
_entity_poly.type
_entity_poly.pdbx_seq_one_letter_code
_entity_poly.pdbx_strand_id
1 'polypeptide(L)'
;MFLRTLLSAAALLYTTVSAQTACNNSPSLCNKPYNNITHLGAHNSAFVRDATTSFSTAGNHFFNTTVQLDAGVRLLTAQVHSFNNSAGATEWHLCHTSCSLLDAGPLEKWLGEIKSWMDANPNEVVTILLVNSDKASGQILGSQFNSSGISRYAYTPPASSSTSLPQTWPTLDNLISNGTRLMTFVASLSTPSTAYPFLMDEFTFVFENDFENESPTEYSCDPNRPTGLTPATAKASNRMFLMNHFLYSTQSIVQTPNVTYTNVTNAASGPGSLGNAITDCTAVYSKPPTFVLVDFFNVGPAVDAVDRANGVAAATGRKSVSRELVRESPASAAGAASRVGRQGSVLAVVVAVVVAVGFGL
;
A
#
# COMPACT_ATOMS: atom_id res chain seq x y z
N MET A 1 29.87 -35.95 -66.15
CA MET A 1 29.08 -34.72 -65.98
C MET A 1 28.08 -34.99 -64.87
N PHE A 2 28.48 -34.70 -63.63
CA PHE A 2 27.72 -34.94 -62.39
C PHE A 2 27.03 -33.64 -61.98
N LEU A 3 25.75 -33.68 -61.61
CA LEU A 3 25.21 -32.75 -60.62
C LEU A 3 23.97 -33.41 -59.97
N ARG A 4 24.13 -33.87 -58.73
CA ARG A 4 23.04 -34.24 -57.83
C ARG A 4 22.76 -33.04 -56.94
N THR A 5 21.58 -32.45 -57.08
CA THR A 5 21.12 -31.34 -56.24
C THR A 5 20.56 -31.92 -54.93
N LEU A 6 21.27 -31.68 -53.82
CA LEU A 6 20.77 -31.95 -52.47
C LEU A 6 19.97 -30.73 -52.01
N LEU A 7 18.66 -30.87 -51.81
CA LEU A 7 17.87 -29.90 -51.06
C LEU A 7 18.08 -30.17 -49.56
N SER A 8 18.82 -29.29 -48.89
CA SER A 8 18.85 -29.23 -47.43
C SER A 8 17.60 -28.51 -46.92
N ALA A 9 16.68 -29.26 -46.29
CA ALA A 9 15.58 -28.67 -45.55
C ALA A 9 16.11 -28.16 -44.20
N ALA A 10 16.25 -26.84 -44.06
CA ALA A 10 16.53 -26.21 -42.78
C ALA A 10 15.24 -26.20 -41.95
N ALA A 11 15.14 -27.07 -40.95
CA ALA A 11 14.11 -26.98 -39.92
C ALA A 11 14.38 -25.74 -39.05
N LEU A 12 13.57 -24.71 -39.24
CA LEU A 12 13.47 -23.57 -38.33
C LEU A 12 12.84 -24.07 -37.02
N LEU A 13 13.67 -24.32 -36.01
CA LEU A 13 13.24 -24.47 -34.63
C LEU A 13 12.69 -23.12 -34.16
N TYR A 14 11.38 -22.94 -34.25
CA TYR A 14 10.69 -21.88 -33.53
C TYR A 14 10.77 -22.22 -32.04
N THR A 15 11.77 -21.69 -31.34
CA THR A 15 11.67 -21.57 -29.88
C THR A 15 10.57 -20.56 -29.60
N THR A 16 9.37 -21.04 -29.34
CA THR A 16 8.37 -20.23 -28.66
C THR A 16 8.97 -19.91 -27.30
N VAL A 17 9.58 -18.73 -27.15
CA VAL A 17 9.87 -18.15 -25.86
C VAL A 17 8.51 -17.96 -25.22
N SER A 18 8.07 -18.94 -24.43
CA SER A 18 6.96 -18.72 -23.51
C SER A 18 7.38 -17.52 -22.68
N ALA A 19 6.67 -16.40 -22.80
CA ALA A 19 6.84 -15.29 -21.87
C ALA A 19 6.76 -15.92 -20.47
N GLN A 20 7.87 -15.91 -19.73
CA GLN A 20 7.90 -16.52 -18.41
C GLN A 20 6.86 -15.79 -17.57
N THR A 21 5.94 -16.52 -16.94
CA THR A 21 4.91 -15.93 -16.10
C THR A 21 5.57 -15.06 -15.04
N ALA A 22 5.19 -13.79 -15.01
CA ALA A 22 5.72 -12.83 -14.04
C ALA A 22 4.89 -12.90 -12.75
N CYS A 23 5.57 -12.82 -11.60
CA CYS A 23 4.93 -12.67 -10.30
C CYS A 23 5.21 -11.24 -9.81
N ASN A 24 4.18 -10.47 -9.46
CA ASN A 24 4.35 -9.06 -9.09
C ASN A 24 5.21 -8.28 -10.09
N ASN A 25 4.82 -8.36 -11.37
CA ASN A 25 5.49 -7.73 -12.51
C ASN A 25 6.91 -8.20 -12.87
N SER A 26 7.49 -9.26 -12.29
CA SER A 26 8.75 -9.82 -12.80
C SER A 26 8.90 -11.33 -12.57
N PRO A 27 9.35 -12.12 -13.57
CA PRO A 27 9.69 -13.53 -13.37
C PRO A 27 10.79 -13.75 -12.33
N SER A 28 11.69 -12.78 -12.14
CA SER A 28 12.78 -12.87 -11.16
C SER A 28 12.30 -12.85 -9.71
N LEU A 29 11.03 -12.48 -9.46
CA LEU A 29 10.44 -12.43 -8.13
C LEU A 29 9.70 -13.72 -7.75
N CYS A 30 9.33 -14.56 -8.71
CA CYS A 30 8.49 -15.74 -8.46
C CYS A 30 9.08 -16.68 -7.40
N ASN A 31 10.39 -16.94 -7.47
CA ASN A 31 11.09 -17.85 -6.56
C ASN A 31 11.61 -17.16 -5.28
N LYS A 32 11.36 -15.86 -5.09
CA LYS A 32 11.81 -15.16 -3.89
C LYS A 32 10.80 -15.38 -2.75
N PRO A 33 11.27 -15.69 -1.52
CA PRO A 33 10.42 -15.66 -0.33
C PRO A 33 9.72 -14.31 -0.19
N TYR A 34 8.46 -14.31 0.21
CA TYR A 34 7.62 -13.11 0.30
C TYR A 34 8.27 -11.99 1.15
N ASN A 35 8.95 -12.34 2.24
CA ASN A 35 9.64 -11.41 3.13
C ASN A 35 11.00 -10.91 2.61
N ASN A 36 11.46 -11.43 1.46
CA ASN A 36 12.71 -11.07 0.80
C ASN A 36 12.47 -10.36 -0.55
N ILE A 37 11.40 -9.57 -0.60
CA ILE A 37 10.99 -8.71 -1.71
C ILE A 37 10.63 -7.37 -1.09
N THR A 38 11.07 -6.27 -1.70
CA THR A 38 10.58 -4.94 -1.35
C THR A 38 9.28 -4.68 -2.11
N HIS A 39 8.17 -4.55 -1.40
CA HIS A 39 6.86 -4.27 -1.98
C HIS A 39 6.58 -2.77 -1.89
N LEU A 40 6.19 -2.16 -3.01
CA LEU A 40 5.69 -0.78 -3.02
C LEU A 40 4.34 -0.73 -2.31
N GLY A 41 4.25 0.13 -1.31
CA GLY A 41 3.03 0.40 -0.55
C GLY A 41 2.43 1.75 -0.87
N ALA A 42 1.12 1.79 -1.02
CA ALA A 42 0.34 3.02 -1.06
C ALA A 42 -0.26 3.27 0.34
N HIS A 43 0.26 4.29 1.02
CA HIS A 43 -0.25 4.74 2.31
C HIS A 43 -1.70 5.19 2.15
N ASN A 44 -2.63 4.64 2.93
CA ASN A 44 -4.00 5.14 2.90
C ASN A 44 -4.60 5.07 1.47
N SER A 45 -4.37 3.94 0.80
CA SER A 45 -4.69 3.65 -0.60
C SER A 45 -6.10 4.06 -1.03
N ALA A 46 -7.09 3.89 -0.17
CA ALA A 46 -8.50 4.20 -0.45
C ALA A 46 -8.81 5.71 -0.51
N PHE A 47 -7.93 6.56 0.06
CA PHE A 47 -8.18 7.98 0.23
C PHE A 47 -7.62 8.76 -0.96
N VAL A 48 -8.49 9.06 -1.93
CA VAL A 48 -8.10 9.73 -3.17
C VAL A 48 -8.29 11.24 -3.12
N ARG A 49 -7.36 11.98 -3.74
CA ARG A 49 -7.43 13.42 -4.00
C ARG A 49 -7.74 13.63 -5.49
N ASP A 50 -9.01 13.55 -5.86
CA ASP A 50 -9.46 13.73 -7.24
C ASP A 50 -10.79 14.46 -7.31
N ALA A 51 -11.38 14.57 -8.50
CA ALA A 51 -12.66 15.25 -8.68
C ALA A 51 -13.81 14.64 -7.86
N THR A 52 -13.79 13.34 -7.57
CA THR A 52 -14.84 12.65 -6.81
C THR A 52 -14.84 13.04 -5.33
N THR A 53 -13.67 13.43 -4.80
CA THR A 53 -13.51 13.93 -3.43
C THR A 53 -13.35 15.45 -3.38
N SER A 54 -13.68 16.17 -4.46
CA SER A 54 -13.44 17.62 -4.61
C SER A 54 -11.99 18.01 -4.29
N PHE A 55 -11.04 17.17 -4.70
CA PHE A 55 -9.61 17.31 -4.45
C PHE A 55 -9.28 17.49 -2.96
N SER A 56 -9.96 16.71 -2.09
CA SER A 56 -9.79 16.75 -0.63
C SER A 56 -8.32 16.75 -0.24
N THR A 57 -7.95 17.69 0.64
CA THR A 57 -6.57 17.80 1.10
C THR A 57 -6.12 16.59 1.92
N ALA A 58 -7.07 15.85 2.50
CA ALA A 58 -6.82 14.60 3.22
C ALA A 58 -6.58 13.39 2.30
N GLY A 59 -6.75 13.51 0.98
CA GLY A 59 -6.45 12.40 0.07
C GLY A 59 -4.95 12.15 -0.07
N ASN A 60 -4.55 10.88 0.02
CA ASN A 60 -3.17 10.40 -0.05
C ASN A 60 -2.71 10.08 -1.47
N HIS A 61 -3.62 9.79 -2.40
CA HIS A 61 -3.28 9.40 -3.78
C HIS A 61 -4.15 10.10 -4.82
N PHE A 62 -3.61 10.37 -6.00
CA PHE A 62 -4.40 10.91 -7.10
C PHE A 62 -5.19 9.84 -7.87
N PHE A 63 -4.89 8.57 -7.64
CA PHE A 63 -5.49 7.45 -8.37
C PHE A 63 -6.04 6.43 -7.38
N ASN A 64 -7.16 5.81 -7.75
CA ASN A 64 -7.79 4.77 -6.94
C ASN A 64 -6.93 3.51 -6.81
N THR A 65 -7.30 2.65 -5.87
CA THR A 65 -6.60 1.42 -5.51
C THR A 65 -6.32 0.49 -6.69
N THR A 66 -7.26 0.32 -7.63
CA THR A 66 -7.04 -0.58 -8.78
C THR A 66 -5.98 -0.04 -9.75
N VAL A 67 -5.88 1.28 -9.91
CA VAL A 67 -4.82 1.91 -10.70
C VAL A 67 -3.47 1.82 -9.98
N GLN A 68 -3.46 1.93 -8.65
CA GLN A 68 -2.25 1.68 -7.85
C GLN A 68 -1.72 0.26 -8.08
N LEU A 69 -2.60 -0.75 -8.00
CA LEU A 69 -2.26 -2.14 -8.27
C LEU A 69 -1.75 -2.35 -9.71
N ASP A 70 -2.44 -1.79 -10.70
CA ASP A 70 -2.01 -1.83 -12.10
C ASP A 70 -0.60 -1.24 -12.32
N ALA A 71 -0.23 -0.23 -11.54
CA ALA A 71 1.05 0.45 -11.60
C ALA A 71 2.18 -0.19 -10.77
N GLY A 72 1.91 -1.33 -10.11
CA GLY A 72 2.92 -2.12 -9.40
C GLY A 72 2.92 -1.97 -7.88
N VAL A 73 1.95 -1.26 -7.29
CA VAL A 73 1.74 -1.27 -5.83
C VAL A 73 1.28 -2.66 -5.39
N ARG A 74 1.87 -3.21 -4.33
CA ARG A 74 1.54 -4.55 -3.79
C ARG A 74 1.28 -4.56 -2.28
N LEU A 75 1.40 -3.40 -1.62
CA LEU A 75 0.86 -3.14 -0.30
C LEU A 75 -0.17 -2.02 -0.36
N LEU A 76 -1.38 -2.29 0.14
CA LEU A 76 -2.47 -1.34 0.25
C LEU A 76 -2.77 -1.14 1.72
N THR A 77 -2.71 0.10 2.20
CA THR A 77 -3.09 0.40 3.59
C THR A 77 -4.33 1.27 3.65
N ALA A 78 -5.14 1.11 4.70
CA ALA A 78 -6.29 1.96 4.94
C ALA A 78 -6.63 2.00 6.44
N GLN A 79 -7.27 3.07 6.88
CA GLN A 79 -7.77 3.22 8.24
C GLN A 79 -9.24 2.78 8.32
N VAL A 80 -9.56 1.95 9.30
CA VAL A 80 -10.90 1.41 9.51
C VAL A 80 -11.51 2.02 10.77
N HIS A 81 -12.71 2.57 10.60
CA HIS A 81 -13.47 3.21 11.67
C HIS A 81 -14.90 2.68 11.71
N SER A 82 -15.48 2.69 12.91
CA SER A 82 -16.89 2.46 13.12
C SER A 82 -17.68 3.68 12.65
N PHE A 83 -18.74 3.45 11.90
CA PHE A 83 -19.60 4.49 11.34
C PHE A 83 -21.06 4.16 11.62
N ASN A 84 -21.82 5.11 12.15
CA ASN A 84 -23.27 4.94 12.31
C ASN A 84 -23.97 5.62 11.14
N ASN A 85 -24.60 4.85 10.28
CA ASN A 85 -25.33 5.39 9.15
C ASN A 85 -26.60 6.13 9.60
N SER A 86 -27.25 6.85 8.69
CA SER A 86 -28.45 7.65 9.00
C SER A 86 -29.66 6.82 9.47
N ALA A 87 -29.64 5.50 9.24
CA ALA A 87 -30.66 4.56 9.71
C ALA A 87 -30.34 3.99 11.11
N GLY A 88 -29.20 4.37 11.71
CA GLY A 88 -28.77 3.92 13.04
C GLY A 88 -28.06 2.56 13.05
N ALA A 89 -27.70 2.01 11.89
CA ALA A 89 -26.90 0.79 11.83
C ALA A 89 -25.40 1.13 11.88
N THR A 90 -24.64 0.31 12.61
CA THR A 90 -23.18 0.41 12.66
C THR A 90 -22.57 -0.34 11.48
N GLU A 91 -21.80 0.38 10.69
CA GLU A 91 -21.01 -0.07 9.55
C GLU A 91 -19.51 0.15 9.85
N TRP A 92 -18.65 -0.47 9.05
CA TRP A 92 -17.20 -0.30 9.15
C TRP A 92 -16.69 0.35 7.88
N HIS A 93 -16.27 1.60 8.00
CA HIS A 93 -15.88 2.45 6.89
C HIS A 93 -14.38 2.68 6.86
N LEU A 94 -13.89 3.05 5.67
CA LEU A 94 -12.55 3.55 5.47
C LEU A 94 -12.54 5.05 5.65
N CYS A 95 -12.03 5.53 6.78
CA CYS A 95 -12.07 6.95 7.14
C CYS A 95 -10.68 7.49 7.45
N HIS A 96 -10.31 8.63 6.87
CA HIS A 96 -8.99 9.24 7.12
C HIS A 96 -9.06 9.98 8.45
N THR A 97 -8.56 9.38 9.53
CA THR A 97 -8.70 9.86 10.93
C THR A 97 -10.13 9.84 11.48
N SER A 98 -11.12 10.29 10.69
CA SER A 98 -12.55 10.27 11.00
C SER A 98 -13.38 10.38 9.72
N CYS A 99 -14.61 9.87 9.74
CA CYS A 99 -15.46 9.85 8.53
C CYS A 99 -15.97 11.24 8.12
N SER A 100 -15.87 12.23 9.00
CA SER A 100 -16.16 13.63 8.66
C SER A 100 -15.04 14.31 7.86
N LEU A 101 -13.79 13.84 7.99
CA LEU A 101 -12.66 14.40 7.26
C LEU A 101 -12.61 13.87 5.82
N LEU A 102 -12.62 12.55 5.66
CA LEU A 102 -12.73 11.88 4.38
C LEU A 102 -13.20 10.44 4.59
N ASP A 103 -14.37 10.12 4.06
CA ASP A 103 -14.96 8.78 4.05
C ASP A 103 -14.86 8.18 2.64
N ALA A 104 -14.07 7.11 2.51
CA ALA A 104 -13.92 6.34 1.27
C ALA A 104 -14.96 5.21 1.13
N GLY A 105 -15.88 5.10 2.09
CA GLY A 105 -17.02 4.18 2.10
C GLY A 105 -16.74 2.87 2.85
N PRO A 106 -17.67 1.89 2.73
CA PRO A 106 -17.59 0.64 3.48
C PRO A 106 -16.34 -0.19 3.16
N LEU A 107 -15.71 -0.76 4.19
CA LEU A 107 -14.55 -1.66 4.07
C LEU A 107 -14.84 -2.83 3.11
N GLU A 108 -16.00 -3.47 3.24
CA GLU A 108 -16.41 -4.57 2.36
C GLU A 108 -16.36 -4.19 0.87
N LYS A 109 -16.80 -2.97 0.52
CA LYS A 109 -16.82 -2.52 -0.87
C LYS A 109 -15.41 -2.39 -1.43
N TRP A 110 -14.52 -1.75 -0.68
CA TRP A 110 -13.11 -1.59 -1.07
C TRP A 110 -12.40 -2.95 -1.22
N LEU A 111 -12.67 -3.90 -0.31
CA LEU A 111 -12.18 -5.27 -0.43
C LEU A 111 -12.73 -5.97 -1.69
N GLY A 112 -14.00 -5.73 -2.05
CA GLY A 112 -14.62 -6.26 -3.26
C GLY A 112 -14.00 -5.71 -4.56
N GLU A 113 -13.58 -4.45 -4.57
CA GLU A 113 -12.84 -3.84 -5.68
C GLU A 113 -11.47 -4.50 -5.87
N ILE A 114 -10.72 -4.70 -4.78
CA ILE A 114 -9.43 -5.40 -4.80
C ILE A 114 -9.61 -6.84 -5.26
N LYS A 115 -10.62 -7.54 -4.73
CA LYS A 115 -10.95 -8.91 -5.14
C LYS A 115 -11.18 -8.99 -6.65
N SER A 116 -11.94 -8.06 -7.21
CA SER A 116 -12.26 -8.04 -8.63
C SER A 116 -10.99 -7.82 -9.48
N TRP A 117 -10.09 -6.94 -9.02
CA TRP A 117 -8.78 -6.79 -9.64
C TRP A 117 -7.96 -8.08 -9.54
N MET A 118 -7.93 -8.72 -8.37
CA MET A 118 -7.21 -9.97 -8.17
C MET A 118 -7.76 -11.07 -9.08
N ASP A 119 -9.06 -11.24 -9.22
CA ASP A 119 -9.68 -12.22 -10.14
C ASP A 119 -9.13 -12.07 -11.58
N ALA A 120 -8.97 -10.84 -12.05
CA ALA A 120 -8.45 -10.51 -13.38
C ALA A 120 -6.93 -10.66 -13.51
N ASN A 121 -6.21 -10.76 -12.39
CA ASN A 121 -4.74 -10.78 -12.33
C ASN A 121 -4.25 -11.97 -11.50
N PRO A 122 -4.27 -13.21 -12.04
CA PRO A 122 -4.07 -14.43 -11.25
C PRO A 122 -2.63 -14.61 -10.72
N ASN A 123 -1.64 -13.94 -11.32
CA ASN A 123 -0.22 -14.10 -10.96
C ASN A 123 0.28 -13.01 -9.98
N GLU A 124 -0.64 -12.39 -9.26
CA GLU A 124 -0.37 -11.24 -8.40
C GLU A 124 -0.65 -11.58 -6.94
N VAL A 125 0.30 -11.26 -6.06
CA VAL A 125 0.18 -11.36 -4.61
C VAL A 125 -0.01 -9.97 -4.03
N VAL A 126 -1.15 -9.74 -3.37
CA VAL A 126 -1.54 -8.45 -2.80
C VAL A 126 -1.45 -8.49 -1.28
N THR A 127 -1.03 -7.38 -0.68
CA THR A 127 -0.99 -7.19 0.77
C THR A 127 -1.97 -6.11 1.17
N ILE A 128 -2.80 -6.38 2.17
CA ILE A 128 -3.66 -5.40 2.82
C ILE A 128 -3.18 -5.21 4.26
N LEU A 129 -3.04 -3.96 4.68
CA LEU A 129 -2.79 -3.59 6.07
C LEU A 129 -3.87 -2.61 6.52
N LEU A 130 -4.68 -3.02 7.50
CA LEU A 130 -5.73 -2.19 8.07
C LEU A 130 -5.27 -1.55 9.37
N VAL A 131 -5.25 -0.23 9.43
CA VAL A 131 -5.10 0.52 10.69
C VAL A 131 -6.45 0.49 11.42
N ASN A 132 -6.51 -0.24 12.52
CA ASN A 132 -7.71 -0.57 13.27
C ASN A 132 -7.96 0.43 14.40
N SER A 133 -8.19 1.68 14.03
CA SER A 133 -8.27 2.83 14.95
C SER A 133 -9.32 2.66 16.06
N ASP A 134 -10.46 2.03 15.74
CA ASP A 134 -11.59 1.87 16.66
C ASP A 134 -11.64 0.47 17.31
N LYS A 135 -10.54 -0.31 17.22
CA LYS A 135 -10.39 -1.62 17.87
C LYS A 135 -11.48 -2.62 17.47
N ALA A 136 -11.84 -2.66 16.18
CA ALA A 136 -12.71 -3.70 15.63
C ALA A 136 -12.16 -5.08 16.00
N SER A 137 -13.04 -6.00 16.39
CA SER A 137 -12.62 -7.38 16.66
C SER A 137 -12.25 -8.09 15.36
N GLY A 138 -11.41 -9.13 15.44
CA GLY A 138 -11.10 -9.97 14.28
C GLY A 138 -12.34 -10.64 13.68
N GLN A 139 -13.40 -10.86 14.49
CA GLN A 139 -14.69 -11.37 14.01
C GLN A 139 -15.38 -10.35 13.08
N ILE A 140 -15.39 -9.08 13.48
CA ILE A 140 -15.96 -7.99 12.69
C ILE A 140 -15.17 -7.82 11.40
N LEU A 141 -13.86 -7.61 11.48
CA LEU A 141 -13.02 -7.41 10.30
C LEU A 141 -13.11 -8.60 9.35
N GLY A 142 -12.96 -9.82 9.87
CA GLY A 142 -13.00 -11.04 9.08
C GLY A 142 -14.33 -11.25 8.36
N SER A 143 -15.45 -10.83 8.96
CA SER A 143 -16.75 -10.87 8.29
C SER A 143 -16.79 -9.99 7.04
N GLN A 144 -16.13 -8.83 7.03
CA GLN A 144 -16.04 -7.93 5.87
C GLN A 144 -15.22 -8.58 4.74
N PHE A 145 -14.13 -9.28 5.08
CA PHE A 145 -13.34 -10.06 4.12
C PHE A 145 -14.12 -11.23 3.52
N ASN A 146 -14.95 -11.91 4.32
CA ASN A 146 -15.81 -12.98 3.83
C ASN A 146 -16.94 -12.45 2.94
N SER A 147 -17.64 -11.38 3.33
CA SER A 147 -18.76 -10.81 2.56
C SER A 147 -18.30 -10.28 1.19
N SER A 148 -17.14 -9.63 1.14
CA SER A 148 -16.51 -9.20 -0.14
C SER A 148 -16.04 -10.37 -1.01
N GLY A 149 -15.92 -11.56 -0.44
CA GLY A 149 -15.42 -12.77 -1.10
C GLY A 149 -13.91 -12.80 -1.29
N ILE A 150 -13.16 -11.79 -0.83
CA ILE A 150 -11.70 -11.73 -1.01
C ILE A 150 -10.96 -12.74 -0.13
N SER A 151 -11.55 -13.16 1.00
CA SER A 151 -10.94 -14.09 1.95
C SER A 151 -10.53 -15.43 1.35
N ARG A 152 -11.13 -15.83 0.21
CA ARG A 152 -10.72 -17.03 -0.54
C ARG A 152 -9.26 -17.00 -1.00
N TYR A 153 -8.65 -15.82 -1.09
CA TYR A 153 -7.24 -15.64 -1.45
C TYR A 153 -6.33 -15.56 -0.24
N ALA A 154 -6.86 -15.55 0.98
CA ALA A 154 -6.09 -15.20 2.16
C ALA A 154 -5.08 -16.29 2.53
N TYR A 155 -3.82 -15.89 2.67
CA TYR A 155 -2.80 -16.71 3.29
C TYR A 155 -3.02 -16.77 4.80
N THR A 156 -2.99 -17.98 5.34
CA THR A 156 -2.99 -18.23 6.78
C THR A 156 -1.62 -18.80 7.16
N PRO A 157 -0.88 -18.18 8.08
CA PRO A 157 0.34 -18.75 8.61
C PRO A 157 0.06 -20.13 9.26
N PRO A 158 0.99 -21.10 9.19
CA PRO A 158 0.83 -22.38 9.89
C PRO A 158 0.52 -22.18 11.38
N ALA A 159 -0.30 -23.05 11.98
CA ALA A 159 -0.75 -22.89 13.38
C ALA A 159 0.41 -22.79 14.41
N SER A 160 1.58 -23.37 14.13
CA SER A 160 2.79 -23.20 14.96
C SER A 160 3.39 -21.79 14.92
N SER A 161 2.95 -20.96 13.97
CA SER A 161 3.42 -19.58 13.74
C SER A 161 2.42 -18.50 14.17
N SER A 162 1.25 -18.86 14.71
CA SER A 162 0.32 -17.88 15.28
C SER A 162 0.85 -17.24 16.57
N THR A 163 1.92 -17.79 17.15
CA THR A 163 2.61 -17.29 18.35
C THR A 163 4.13 -17.12 18.15
N SER A 164 4.67 -17.48 16.98
CA SER A 164 6.09 -17.37 16.67
C SER A 164 6.32 -17.01 15.19
N LEU A 165 7.30 -16.14 14.92
CA LEU A 165 7.59 -15.71 13.57
C LEU A 165 7.98 -16.90 12.67
N PRO A 166 7.40 -17.02 11.45
CA PRO A 166 7.79 -18.06 10.51
C PRO A 166 9.29 -17.99 10.22
N GLN A 167 9.98 -19.11 10.38
CA GLN A 167 11.40 -19.20 10.03
C GLN A 167 11.62 -19.03 8.52
N THR A 168 10.63 -19.42 7.72
CA THR A 168 10.60 -19.22 6.27
C THR A 168 9.23 -18.71 5.85
N TRP A 169 9.21 -17.82 4.87
CA TRP A 169 7.99 -17.36 4.20
C TRP A 169 7.85 -18.07 2.85
N PRO A 170 6.62 -18.37 2.40
CA PRO A 170 6.41 -18.92 1.06
C PRO A 170 6.94 -17.96 -0.01
N THR A 171 7.34 -18.52 -1.15
CA THR A 171 7.66 -17.71 -2.34
C THR A 171 6.40 -17.14 -2.97
N LEU A 172 6.53 -16.14 -3.87
CA LEU A 172 5.36 -15.67 -4.62
C LEU A 172 4.73 -16.79 -5.45
N ASP A 173 5.54 -17.65 -6.05
CA ASP A 173 5.05 -18.81 -6.82
C ASP A 173 4.25 -19.79 -5.94
N ASN A 174 4.70 -20.06 -4.71
CA ASN A 174 3.96 -20.88 -3.74
C ASN A 174 2.62 -20.24 -3.35
N LEU A 175 2.58 -18.92 -3.12
CA LEU A 175 1.36 -18.19 -2.79
C LEU A 175 0.36 -18.20 -3.96
N ILE A 176 0.85 -18.00 -5.19
CA ILE A 176 0.05 -17.98 -6.41
C ILE A 176 -0.50 -19.38 -6.71
N SER A 177 0.36 -20.40 -6.74
CA SER A 177 -0.02 -21.78 -7.07
C SER A 177 -0.99 -22.39 -6.05
N ASN A 178 -0.88 -22.02 -4.78
CA ASN A 178 -1.84 -22.44 -3.74
C ASN A 178 -3.11 -21.59 -3.68
N GLY A 179 -3.22 -20.54 -4.50
CA GLY A 179 -4.34 -19.61 -4.47
C GLY A 179 -4.42 -18.74 -3.21
N THR A 180 -3.39 -18.72 -2.36
CA THR A 180 -3.31 -17.96 -1.09
C THR A 180 -2.57 -16.63 -1.28
N ARG A 181 -2.92 -15.92 -2.34
CA ARG A 181 -2.22 -14.72 -2.85
C ARG A 181 -2.67 -13.39 -2.23
N LEU A 182 -3.31 -13.40 -1.06
CA LEU A 182 -3.64 -12.23 -0.26
C LEU A 182 -2.99 -12.34 1.14
N MET A 183 -2.11 -11.40 1.46
CA MET A 183 -1.53 -11.24 2.79
C MET A 183 -2.31 -10.16 3.55
N THR A 184 -2.71 -10.42 4.79
CA THR A 184 -3.53 -9.46 5.56
C THR A 184 -2.93 -9.17 6.94
N PHE A 185 -2.62 -7.90 7.20
CA PHE A 185 -2.15 -7.40 8.49
C PHE A 185 -3.17 -6.42 9.08
N VAL A 186 -3.22 -6.34 10.41
CA VAL A 186 -4.09 -5.43 11.15
C VAL A 186 -3.27 -4.74 12.24
N ALA A 187 -3.33 -3.41 12.27
CA ALA A 187 -2.57 -2.51 13.14
C ALA A 187 -3.52 -1.82 14.15
N SER A 188 -3.79 -2.38 15.32
CA SER A 188 -3.36 -3.68 15.85
C SER A 188 -4.53 -4.65 16.03
N LEU A 189 -4.21 -5.92 16.22
CA LEU A 189 -5.17 -6.97 16.56
C LEU A 189 -4.68 -7.75 17.77
N SER A 190 -4.97 -7.22 18.96
CA SER A 190 -4.50 -7.80 20.23
C SER A 190 -5.05 -9.21 20.52
N THR A 191 -6.18 -9.57 19.93
CA THR A 191 -6.78 -10.91 20.06
C THR A 191 -7.02 -11.50 18.68
N PRO A 192 -6.17 -12.45 18.24
CA PRO A 192 -6.36 -13.17 16.98
C PRO A 192 -7.72 -13.89 16.93
N SER A 193 -8.37 -13.89 15.76
CA SER A 193 -9.61 -14.64 15.56
C SER A 193 -9.33 -16.06 15.08
N THR A 194 -9.86 -17.05 15.77
CA THR A 194 -9.80 -18.45 15.33
C THR A 194 -10.66 -18.72 14.11
N ALA A 195 -11.74 -17.95 13.90
CA ALA A 195 -12.59 -18.04 12.72
C ALA A 195 -11.95 -17.37 11.48
N TYR A 196 -11.05 -16.41 11.70
CA TYR A 196 -10.37 -15.65 10.64
C TYR A 196 -8.85 -15.62 10.88
N PRO A 197 -8.17 -16.78 10.85
CA PRO A 197 -6.77 -16.90 11.23
C PRO A 197 -5.78 -16.24 10.24
N PHE A 198 -6.26 -15.81 9.07
CA PHE A 198 -5.49 -15.04 8.11
C PHE A 198 -5.30 -13.57 8.51
N LEU A 199 -6.08 -13.05 9.48
CA LEU A 199 -5.89 -11.71 10.02
C LEU A 199 -4.70 -11.71 10.98
N MET A 200 -3.54 -11.29 10.48
CA MET A 200 -2.31 -11.22 11.26
C MET A 200 -2.21 -9.89 12.00
N ASP A 201 -1.86 -9.91 13.29
CA ASP A 201 -1.46 -8.70 13.99
C ASP A 201 -0.16 -8.17 13.39
N GLU A 202 -0.16 -6.93 12.90
CA GLU A 202 1.01 -6.34 12.24
C GLU A 202 2.25 -6.43 13.13
N PHE A 203 2.13 -6.00 14.38
CA PHE A 203 3.24 -5.94 15.33
C PHE A 203 3.59 -7.30 15.94
N THR A 204 3.11 -8.40 15.36
CA THR A 204 3.66 -9.75 15.53
C THR A 204 4.64 -10.11 14.40
N PHE A 205 4.40 -9.62 13.18
CA PHE A 205 5.15 -10.01 11.98
C PHE A 205 6.04 -8.92 11.39
N VAL A 206 5.72 -7.67 11.69
CA VAL A 206 6.30 -6.47 11.11
C VAL A 206 6.83 -5.58 12.24
N PHE A 207 7.86 -4.80 11.93
CA PHE A 207 8.21 -3.59 12.65
C PHE A 207 8.31 -2.46 11.65
N GLU A 208 8.18 -1.23 12.14
CA GLU A 208 8.27 -0.04 11.30
C GLU A 208 9.05 1.08 11.99
N ASN A 209 9.58 1.98 11.17
CA ASN A 209 10.18 3.23 11.62
C ASN A 209 9.09 4.29 11.88
N ASP A 210 9.50 5.45 12.38
CA ASP A 210 8.58 6.55 12.65
C ASP A 210 7.87 7.04 11.39
N PHE A 211 6.59 7.35 11.54
CA PHE A 211 5.73 7.85 10.47
C PHE A 211 5.45 9.35 10.61
N GLU A 212 5.77 9.97 11.74
CA GLU A 212 5.59 11.40 12.01
C GLU A 212 6.74 12.24 11.43
N ASN A 213 6.77 12.36 10.10
CA ASN A 213 7.79 13.13 9.38
C ASN A 213 7.16 14.36 8.69
N GLU A 214 7.77 15.53 8.80
CA GLU A 214 7.36 16.78 8.14
C GLU A 214 8.41 17.31 7.15
N SER A 215 9.65 16.81 7.22
CA SER A 215 10.76 17.18 6.34
C SER A 215 11.41 15.96 5.66
N PRO A 216 11.86 16.06 4.40
CA PRO A 216 12.64 15.00 3.73
C PRO A 216 13.95 14.59 4.43
N THR A 217 14.38 15.31 5.48
CA THR A 217 15.59 15.03 6.26
C THR A 217 15.32 14.25 7.55
N GLU A 218 14.07 13.96 7.88
CA GLU A 218 13.68 13.37 9.17
C GLU A 218 13.59 11.84 9.13
N TYR A 219 13.59 11.24 7.94
CA TYR A 219 13.53 9.78 7.80
C TYR A 219 14.67 9.08 8.55
N SER A 220 14.30 8.11 9.39
CA SER A 220 15.23 7.27 10.13
C SER A 220 15.00 5.79 9.84
N CYS A 221 16.06 4.99 10.01
CA CYS A 221 15.98 3.54 10.00
C CYS A 221 15.70 2.96 11.40
N ASP A 222 15.63 3.79 12.44
CA ASP A 222 15.36 3.34 13.80
C ASP A 222 13.93 2.79 13.92
N PRO A 223 13.73 1.65 14.58
CA PRO A 223 12.40 1.10 14.79
C PRO A 223 11.62 1.98 15.78
N ASN A 224 10.35 2.24 15.47
CA ASN A 224 9.42 2.98 16.33
C ASN A 224 8.34 2.05 16.88
N ARG A 225 7.72 1.23 16.02
CA ARG A 225 6.67 0.27 16.42
C ARG A 225 7.03 -1.17 16.05
N PRO A 226 6.80 -2.16 16.94
CA PRO A 226 6.38 -1.99 18.33
C PRO A 226 7.44 -1.26 19.18
N THR A 227 6.99 -0.58 20.23
CA THR A 227 7.86 0.20 21.12
C THR A 227 8.91 -0.68 21.81
N GLY A 228 10.10 -0.13 22.06
CA GLY A 228 11.18 -0.82 22.79
C GLY A 228 12.10 -1.67 21.91
N LEU A 229 11.88 -1.69 20.60
CA LEU A 229 12.87 -2.22 19.66
C LEU A 229 14.06 -1.25 19.50
N THR A 230 15.22 -1.82 19.22
CA THR A 230 16.43 -1.11 18.75
C THR A 230 16.82 -1.69 17.40
N PRO A 231 17.65 -1.03 16.58
CA PRO A 231 18.09 -1.59 15.31
C PRO A 231 18.68 -3.01 15.45
N ALA A 232 19.40 -3.27 16.55
CA ALA A 232 19.96 -4.60 16.84
C ALA A 232 18.87 -5.64 17.14
N THR A 233 17.88 -5.33 17.98
CA THR A 233 16.81 -6.29 18.32
C THR A 233 15.81 -6.46 17.17
N ALA A 234 15.52 -5.40 16.41
CA ALA A 234 14.72 -5.47 15.20
C ALA A 234 15.37 -6.36 14.14
N LYS A 235 16.69 -6.22 13.92
CA LYS A 235 17.46 -7.10 13.02
C LYS A 235 17.41 -8.57 13.45
N ALA A 236 17.51 -8.84 14.76
CA ALA A 236 17.48 -10.19 15.31
C ALA A 236 16.06 -10.80 15.39
N SER A 237 15.02 -9.98 15.27
CA SER A 237 13.63 -10.41 15.51
C SER A 237 13.05 -11.32 14.43
N ASN A 238 13.63 -11.35 13.22
CA ASN A 238 13.05 -11.98 12.02
C ASN A 238 11.73 -11.35 11.52
N ARG A 239 11.35 -10.17 12.03
CA ARG A 239 10.23 -9.38 11.51
C ARG A 239 10.55 -8.80 10.12
N MET A 240 9.50 -8.54 9.36
CA MET A 240 9.55 -7.73 8.13
C MET A 240 9.66 -6.25 8.51
N PHE A 241 10.43 -5.49 7.75
CA PHE A 241 10.54 -4.05 7.97
C PHE A 241 9.58 -3.30 7.04
N LEU A 242 8.65 -2.54 7.61
CA LEU A 242 7.85 -1.55 6.90
C LEU A 242 8.48 -0.17 7.09
N MET A 243 8.94 0.44 6.00
CA MET A 243 9.52 1.77 6.03
C MET A 243 8.45 2.79 5.66
N ASN A 244 7.98 3.56 6.64
CA ASN A 244 7.20 4.77 6.44
C ASN A 244 8.09 5.82 5.79
N HIS A 245 7.71 6.26 4.58
CA HIS A 245 8.46 7.22 3.77
C HIS A 245 7.51 8.20 3.08
N PHE A 246 6.74 8.91 3.89
CA PHE A 246 5.83 9.97 3.46
C PHE A 246 5.93 11.14 4.45
N LEU A 247 5.43 12.30 4.04
CA LEU A 247 5.49 13.51 4.86
C LEU A 247 4.10 14.03 5.14
N TYR A 248 3.92 14.53 6.36
CA TYR A 248 2.79 15.36 6.73
C TYR A 248 3.04 16.83 6.38
N SER A 249 1.95 17.51 6.08
CA SER A 249 1.82 18.96 6.13
C SER A 249 0.85 19.28 7.25
N THR A 250 1.39 19.82 8.34
CA THR A 250 0.63 20.16 9.54
C THR A 250 0.15 21.60 9.47
N GLN A 251 -1.17 21.79 9.50
CA GLN A 251 -1.78 23.11 9.64
C GLN A 251 -2.64 23.11 10.90
N SER A 252 -2.19 23.83 11.92
CA SER A 252 -2.81 23.87 13.24
C SER A 252 -2.85 22.47 13.89
N ILE A 253 -4.02 21.82 14.00
CA ILE A 253 -4.19 20.48 14.58
C ILE A 253 -4.47 19.40 13.52
N VAL A 254 -4.43 19.75 12.24
CA VAL A 254 -4.76 18.85 11.13
C VAL A 254 -3.49 18.50 10.37
N GLN A 255 -3.19 17.22 10.30
CA GLN A 255 -2.14 16.66 9.45
C GLN A 255 -2.76 16.16 8.15
N THR A 256 -2.13 16.54 7.03
CA THR A 256 -2.53 16.07 5.68
C THR A 256 -1.31 15.62 4.90
N PRO A 257 -1.46 14.76 3.89
CA PRO A 257 -0.35 14.37 3.01
C PRO A 257 0.34 15.57 2.35
N ASN A 258 1.67 15.66 2.47
CA ASN A 258 2.44 16.75 1.91
C ASN A 258 2.75 16.53 0.42
N VAL A 259 1.96 17.16 -0.45
CA VAL A 259 2.15 17.07 -1.90
C VAL A 259 3.43 17.78 -2.38
N THR A 260 3.88 18.83 -1.69
CA THR A 260 4.95 19.74 -2.15
C THR A 260 6.27 19.01 -2.41
N TYR A 261 6.62 18.06 -1.55
CA TYR A 261 7.89 17.34 -1.63
C TYR A 261 7.80 15.97 -2.29
N THR A 262 6.64 15.56 -2.83
CA THR A 262 6.42 14.21 -3.40
C THR A 262 7.46 13.80 -4.44
N ASN A 263 7.89 14.72 -5.31
CA ASN A 263 8.93 14.42 -6.30
C ASN A 263 10.32 14.19 -5.69
N VAL A 264 10.56 14.65 -4.46
CA VAL A 264 11.78 14.37 -3.70
C VAL A 264 11.60 13.10 -2.89
N THR A 265 10.55 13.01 -2.08
CA THR A 265 10.30 11.89 -1.16
C THR A 265 10.24 10.57 -1.91
N ASN A 266 9.56 10.53 -3.05
CA ASN A 266 9.34 9.29 -3.80
C ASN A 266 10.43 9.02 -4.85
N ALA A 267 11.45 9.87 -4.98
CA ALA A 267 12.48 9.71 -6.00
C ALA A 267 13.31 8.43 -5.80
N ALA A 268 13.85 7.91 -6.90
CA ALA A 268 14.76 6.76 -6.88
C ALA A 268 16.19 7.09 -6.41
N SER A 269 16.53 8.38 -6.29
CA SER A 269 17.84 8.83 -5.83
C SER A 269 17.81 10.30 -5.40
N GLY A 270 18.76 10.67 -4.55
CA GLY A 270 18.97 12.04 -4.09
C GLY A 270 18.62 12.22 -2.61
N PRO A 271 18.99 13.37 -2.01
CA PRO A 271 18.70 13.64 -0.60
C PRO A 271 17.19 13.56 -0.30
N GLY A 272 16.83 12.85 0.78
CA GLY A 272 15.44 12.66 1.22
C GLY A 272 14.60 11.73 0.34
N SER A 273 15.21 11.11 -0.67
CA SER A 273 14.54 10.20 -1.59
C SER A 273 14.35 8.80 -1.03
N LEU A 274 13.30 8.14 -1.49
CA LEU A 274 12.99 6.75 -1.14
C LEU A 274 14.15 5.81 -1.49
N GLY A 275 14.78 5.98 -2.65
CA GLY A 275 15.90 5.12 -3.07
C GLY A 275 17.13 5.25 -2.17
N ASN A 276 17.41 6.45 -1.66
CA ASN A 276 18.47 6.65 -0.66
C ASN A 276 18.08 6.01 0.68
N ALA A 277 16.86 6.24 1.18
CA ALA A 277 16.40 5.64 2.44
C ALA A 277 16.41 4.10 2.40
N ILE A 278 16.00 3.49 1.28
CA ILE A 278 16.14 2.04 1.07
C ILE A 278 17.60 1.61 1.19
N THR A 279 18.53 2.35 0.56
CA THR A 279 19.97 2.03 0.60
C THR A 279 20.54 2.16 2.02
N ASP A 280 20.21 3.25 2.70
CA ASP A 280 20.68 3.54 4.06
C ASP A 280 20.17 2.49 5.05
N CYS A 281 18.89 2.16 5.00
CA CYS A 281 18.33 1.13 5.88
C CYS A 281 18.77 -0.29 5.49
N THR A 282 19.10 -0.53 4.21
CA THR A 282 19.76 -1.78 3.81
C THR A 282 21.12 -1.92 4.48
N ALA A 283 21.88 -0.83 4.65
CA ALA A 283 23.17 -0.87 5.35
C ALA A 283 23.01 -1.23 6.84
N VAL A 284 21.94 -0.75 7.49
CA VAL A 284 21.63 -1.06 8.90
C VAL A 284 21.20 -2.52 9.06
N TYR A 285 20.22 -2.96 8.29
CA TYR A 285 19.56 -4.26 8.47
C TYR A 285 20.17 -5.39 7.65
N SER A 286 21.12 -5.10 6.76
CA SER A 286 21.74 -6.05 5.82
C SER A 286 20.76 -6.67 4.83
N LYS A 287 19.54 -6.11 4.72
CA LYS A 287 18.50 -6.44 3.76
C LYS A 287 17.65 -5.18 3.52
N PRO A 288 17.12 -4.97 2.31
CA PRO A 288 16.21 -3.85 2.08
C PRO A 288 14.92 -4.00 2.88
N PRO A 289 14.17 -2.91 3.13
CA PRO A 289 12.85 -2.98 3.72
C PRO A 289 11.94 -3.91 2.91
N THR A 290 11.11 -4.69 3.61
CA THR A 290 10.14 -5.58 2.97
C THR A 290 8.98 -4.77 2.40
N PHE A 291 8.55 -3.72 3.10
CA PHE A 291 7.57 -2.78 2.61
C PHE A 291 8.15 -1.37 2.62
N VAL A 292 7.83 -0.59 1.59
CA VAL A 292 8.08 0.85 1.59
C VAL A 292 6.76 1.55 1.33
N LEU A 293 6.38 2.45 2.22
CA LEU A 293 5.05 3.04 2.23
C LEU A 293 5.13 4.53 1.88
N VAL A 294 4.43 4.96 0.84
CA VAL A 294 4.48 6.34 0.32
C VAL A 294 3.09 6.93 0.09
N ASP A 295 3.00 8.25 0.10
CA ASP A 295 1.88 9.02 -0.46
C ASP A 295 2.16 9.39 -1.92
N PHE A 296 1.11 9.59 -2.72
CA PHE A 296 1.18 10.02 -4.12
C PHE A 296 2.16 9.20 -4.97
N PHE A 297 2.03 7.87 -4.91
CA PHE A 297 2.98 6.88 -5.44
C PHE A 297 3.43 7.14 -6.90
N ASN A 298 2.58 7.81 -7.69
CA ASN A 298 2.79 8.08 -9.10
C ASN A 298 3.85 9.18 -9.35
N VAL A 299 4.04 10.09 -8.40
CA VAL A 299 5.02 11.18 -8.50
C VAL A 299 6.35 10.69 -7.93
N GLY A 300 7.46 10.93 -8.62
CA GLY A 300 8.80 10.46 -8.24
C GLY A 300 9.27 9.14 -8.87
N PRO A 301 8.45 8.45 -9.70
CA PRO A 301 7.59 7.44 -9.10
C PRO A 301 8.40 6.46 -8.22
N ALA A 302 7.88 6.20 -7.03
CA ALA A 302 8.48 5.32 -6.03
C ALA A 302 8.80 3.91 -6.56
N VAL A 303 8.08 3.46 -7.59
CA VAL A 303 8.30 2.15 -8.22
C VAL A 303 9.70 1.98 -8.80
N ASP A 304 10.34 3.05 -9.27
CA ASP A 304 11.70 2.99 -9.84
C ASP A 304 12.72 2.65 -8.73
N ALA A 305 12.51 3.14 -7.50
CA ALA A 305 13.32 2.81 -6.32
C ALA A 305 13.13 1.34 -5.90
N VAL A 306 11.90 0.86 -5.94
CA VAL A 306 11.53 -0.52 -5.57
C VAL A 306 12.06 -1.53 -6.59
N ASP A 307 11.98 -1.21 -7.88
CA ASP A 307 12.56 -2.04 -8.94
C ASP A 307 14.07 -2.19 -8.76
N ARG A 308 14.77 -1.09 -8.43
CA ARG A 308 16.21 -1.11 -8.11
C ARG A 308 16.52 -1.99 -6.90
N ALA A 309 15.75 -1.87 -5.83
CA ALA A 309 15.93 -2.68 -4.61
C ALA A 309 15.73 -4.18 -4.88
N ASN A 310 14.83 -4.52 -5.78
CA ASN A 310 14.51 -5.90 -6.15
C ASN A 310 15.38 -6.48 -7.27
N GLY A 311 16.14 -5.65 -7.99
CA GLY A 311 16.88 -6.03 -9.19
C GLY A 311 15.97 -6.28 -10.41
N VAL A 312 14.84 -5.59 -10.50
CA VAL A 312 13.91 -5.65 -11.65
C VAL A 312 14.33 -4.61 -12.68
N ALA A 313 14.82 -5.06 -13.84
CA ALA A 313 15.22 -4.15 -14.92
C ALA A 313 14.11 -3.92 -15.97
N ALA A 314 13.19 -4.88 -16.10
CA ALA A 314 12.10 -4.81 -17.06
C ALA A 314 10.83 -5.43 -16.45
N ALA A 315 9.90 -4.57 -16.03
CA ALA A 315 8.62 -5.01 -15.51
C ALA A 315 7.74 -5.60 -16.63
N THR A 316 7.04 -6.69 -16.32
CA THR A 316 6.08 -7.38 -17.21
C THR A 316 4.66 -7.12 -16.72
N GLY A 317 3.76 -6.70 -17.63
CA GLY A 317 2.34 -6.51 -17.33
C GLY A 317 1.99 -5.28 -16.48
N ARG A 318 2.98 -4.48 -16.05
CA ARG A 318 2.74 -3.23 -15.31
C ARG A 318 2.18 -2.17 -16.26
N LYS A 319 1.07 -1.54 -15.89
CA LYS A 319 0.49 -0.43 -16.66
C LYS A 319 1.17 0.89 -16.29
N SER A 320 1.35 1.75 -17.28
CA SER A 320 1.86 3.09 -17.05
C SER A 320 0.78 3.98 -16.43
N VAL A 321 1.20 4.83 -15.48
CA VAL A 321 0.38 5.88 -14.88
C VAL A 321 1.10 7.21 -15.07
N SER A 322 0.35 8.32 -15.11
CA SER A 322 0.95 9.66 -15.21
C SER A 322 1.88 9.91 -14.02
N ARG A 323 3.07 10.46 -14.28
CA ARG A 323 4.03 10.89 -13.25
C ARG A 323 3.77 12.32 -12.75
N GLU A 324 2.76 12.97 -13.29
CA GLU A 324 2.41 14.36 -12.96
C GLU A 324 1.49 14.45 -11.74
N LEU A 325 1.52 15.62 -11.10
CA LEU A 325 0.51 16.00 -10.12
C LEU A 325 -0.85 16.15 -10.80
N VAL A 326 -1.90 15.58 -10.21
CA VAL A 326 -3.28 15.86 -10.66
C VAL A 326 -3.76 17.12 -9.94
N ARG A 327 -4.23 18.10 -10.71
CA ARG A 327 -4.68 19.40 -10.20
C ARG A 327 -6.13 19.66 -10.61
N GLU A 328 -6.85 20.39 -9.79
CA GLU A 328 -8.15 20.94 -10.18
C GLU A 328 -7.96 21.92 -11.34
N SER A 329 -8.75 21.76 -12.39
CA SER A 329 -8.72 22.69 -13.52
C SER A 329 -9.38 24.03 -13.15
N PRO A 330 -8.80 25.19 -13.50
CA PRO A 330 -9.39 26.50 -13.18
C PRO A 330 -10.79 26.75 -13.79
N ALA A 331 -11.16 26.00 -14.83
CA ALA A 331 -12.44 26.14 -15.53
C ALA A 331 -13.65 25.76 -14.67
N SER A 332 -13.48 24.90 -13.67
CA SER A 332 -14.56 24.47 -12.75
C SER A 332 -14.83 25.50 -11.64
N ALA A 333 -13.83 26.28 -11.24
CA ALA A 333 -13.98 27.33 -10.23
C ALA A 333 -14.75 28.57 -10.75
N ALA A 334 -14.65 28.85 -12.06
CA ALA A 334 -15.33 29.98 -12.69
C ALA A 334 -16.85 29.79 -12.87
N GLY A 335 -17.33 28.54 -12.85
CA GLY A 335 -18.76 28.20 -12.96
C GLY A 335 -19.56 28.44 -11.68
N ALA A 336 -18.90 28.45 -10.52
CA ALA A 336 -19.52 28.75 -9.23
C ALA A 336 -19.52 30.26 -8.91
N ALA A 337 -18.52 31.01 -9.41
CA ALA A 337 -18.39 32.45 -9.18
C ALA A 337 -19.34 33.32 -10.04
N SER A 338 -19.99 32.75 -11.06
CA SER A 338 -20.84 33.50 -12.00
C SER A 338 -22.34 33.56 -11.60
N ARG A 339 -22.73 33.03 -10.43
CA ARG A 339 -24.11 33.11 -9.91
C ARG A 339 -24.32 33.88 -8.61
N VAL A 340 -23.29 34.55 -8.07
CA VAL A 340 -23.46 35.43 -6.90
C VAL A 340 -23.09 36.86 -7.26
N GLY A 341 -24.07 37.56 -7.83
CA GLY A 341 -24.03 39.01 -7.91
C GLY A 341 -24.22 39.63 -6.52
N ARG A 342 -23.19 40.37 -6.09
CA ARG A 342 -23.26 41.56 -5.22
C ARG A 342 -23.64 41.37 -3.73
N GLN A 343 -22.68 41.79 -2.89
CA GLN A 343 -22.73 42.19 -1.48
C GLN A 343 -22.58 41.11 -0.40
N GLY A 344 -21.56 41.31 0.45
CA GLY A 344 -21.51 40.80 1.82
C GLY A 344 -20.22 40.05 2.17
N SER A 345 -19.43 40.66 3.07
CA SER A 345 -18.23 40.14 3.74
C SER A 345 -18.16 38.61 3.89
N VAL A 346 -17.11 37.99 3.37
CA VAL A 346 -16.81 36.55 3.55
C VAL A 346 -16.28 36.36 4.97
N LEU A 347 -17.15 35.94 5.89
CA LEU A 347 -16.72 35.36 7.17
C LEU A 347 -16.32 33.90 6.89
N ALA A 348 -15.03 33.61 6.95
CA ALA A 348 -14.53 32.23 6.92
C ALA A 348 -15.00 31.53 8.21
N VAL A 349 -15.89 30.54 8.07
CA VAL A 349 -16.31 29.70 9.19
C VAL A 349 -15.24 28.63 9.40
N VAL A 350 -14.38 28.85 10.38
CA VAL A 350 -13.46 27.83 10.91
C VAL A 350 -14.28 26.94 11.85
N VAL A 351 -14.58 25.72 11.43
CA VAL A 351 -15.11 24.69 12.34
C VAL A 351 -13.91 23.99 12.98
N ALA A 352 -13.59 24.37 14.22
CA ALA A 352 -12.63 23.66 15.04
C ALA A 352 -13.30 22.39 15.60
N VAL A 353 -12.86 21.22 15.15
CA VAL A 353 -13.22 19.94 15.76
C VAL A 353 -12.08 19.57 16.71
N VAL A 354 -12.32 19.67 18.02
CA VAL A 354 -11.42 19.16 19.04
C VAL A 354 -11.78 17.69 19.27
N VAL A 355 -10.97 16.76 18.77
CA VAL A 355 -11.02 15.36 19.18
C VAL A 355 -9.89 15.12 20.16
N ALA A 356 -10.24 14.88 21.42
CA ALA A 356 -9.31 14.40 22.42
C ALA A 356 -9.02 12.91 22.13
N VAL A 357 -7.88 12.62 21.50
CA VAL A 357 -7.36 11.27 21.41
C VAL A 357 -6.60 10.98 22.70
N GLY A 358 -7.24 10.23 23.60
CA GLY A 358 -6.55 9.61 24.72
C GLY A 358 -5.68 8.47 24.18
N PHE A 359 -4.36 8.71 24.09
CA PHE A 359 -3.38 7.64 23.93
C PHE A 359 -3.35 6.81 25.22
N GLY A 360 -4.06 5.68 25.19
CA GLY A 360 -3.83 4.59 26.14
C GLY A 360 -2.78 3.66 25.55
N LEU A 361 -1.66 3.56 26.28
CA LEU A 361 -0.53 2.64 26.10
C LEU A 361 -0.95 1.18 25.81
#